data_AF-A0A953AFU2-F1
#
_entry.id   AF-A0A953AFU2-F1
#
_cell.length_a   1.000
_cell.length_b   1.000
_cell.length_c   1.000
_cell.angle_alpha   90.00
_cell.angle_beta   90.00
_cell.angle_gamma   90.00
#
_symmetry.space_group_name_H-M   'P 1'
#
loop_
_entity.id
_entity.type
_entity.pdbx_description
1 polymer ?
#
loop_
_entity_poly.entity_id
_entity_poly.type
_entity_poly.pdbx_seq_one_letter_code
_entity_poly.pdbx_strand_id
1 'polypeptide(L)'
;MVTNSESAAAVSCSAARERQETAVNSSGRLQGRRRARPSLSPLRLLLASSGALLLLATALLGKGDALSQPQQANQLQEMLLPGPFITNPLTPAQVEALRHRESAMNEQALARLYLAHMTLDQKLGQLFMVQYYGTTYSADLETMIHDLYAGGVIMYAAQMRTFQQTRTDIQRMQARAWMPLFISADEEGGFVERINNIYGHRPGALEIYQTGKVSNAAALGHSIAHDLKALGLNTDLAPDVDVPVINGPDQYLRTWGYTPQSVIDYGGAYLRAVQGDGVIACLKHFPGLGAAQTDAHTGLPIIKRTREQIYSTELIPFKHFIQSPQPLDHPGMIMTTDLLMPALDPVWPAELSPTIVTGILRHELGYDGVVITDALYMEGISKQWSLPQAVVLALAAGNDMILGVRSSYDLRSAVEAIKQALATGQLSLSAIDASVTRIIALKIHYHLWPIPRFA
;
A
#
# COMPACT_ATOMS: atom_id res chain seq x y z
N MET A 1 -32.06 23.11 -54.76
CA MET A 1 -32.94 21.92 -54.58
C MET A 1 -32.28 21.00 -53.57
N VAL A 2 -33.05 20.43 -52.62
CA VAL A 2 -32.76 19.17 -51.88
C VAL A 2 -31.42 19.17 -51.09
N THR A 3 -31.33 19.72 -49.87
CA THR A 3 -31.74 19.22 -48.52
C THR A 3 -30.69 18.38 -47.76
N ASN A 4 -30.53 18.76 -46.48
CA ASN A 4 -29.85 18.15 -45.33
C ASN A 4 -29.64 16.63 -45.29
N SER A 5 -28.56 16.22 -44.62
CA SER A 5 -28.68 15.37 -43.40
C SER A 5 -27.42 15.44 -42.54
N GLU A 6 -27.56 15.90 -41.29
CA GLU A 6 -26.57 15.68 -40.22
C GLU A 6 -26.62 14.21 -39.78
N SER A 7 -25.49 13.65 -39.32
CA SER A 7 -25.52 12.45 -38.48
C SER A 7 -24.54 12.57 -37.31
N ALA A 8 -25.08 12.58 -36.10
CA ALA A 8 -24.31 12.47 -34.87
C ALA A 8 -24.06 10.99 -34.57
N ALA A 9 -22.79 10.58 -34.44
CA ALA A 9 -22.42 9.24 -34.01
C ALA A 9 -22.25 9.23 -32.48
N ALA A 10 -23.26 8.70 -31.77
CA ALA A 10 -23.19 8.50 -30.32
C ALA A 10 -22.33 7.26 -29.99
N VAL A 11 -21.31 7.45 -29.16
CA VAL A 11 -20.47 6.35 -28.64
C VAL A 11 -21.18 5.70 -27.46
N SER A 12 -21.52 4.41 -27.59
CA SER A 12 -22.16 3.64 -26.51
C SER A 12 -21.13 3.08 -25.54
N CYS A 13 -21.08 3.59 -24.31
CA CYS A 13 -20.35 2.94 -23.23
C CYS A 13 -21.23 1.87 -22.55
N SER A 14 -20.74 0.63 -22.49
CA SER A 14 -21.48 -0.54 -21.99
C SER A 14 -21.33 -0.70 -20.48
N ALA A 15 -22.21 -0.06 -19.70
CA ALA A 15 -22.40 -0.40 -18.29
C ALA A 15 -23.56 -1.41 -18.14
N ALA A 16 -23.28 -2.58 -17.55
CA ALA A 16 -24.27 -3.63 -17.37
C ALA A 16 -25.40 -3.19 -16.42
N ARG A 17 -26.64 -3.21 -16.91
CA ARG A 17 -27.85 -3.02 -16.09
C ARG A 17 -28.49 -4.37 -15.78
N GLU A 18 -28.30 -4.88 -14.57
CA GLU A 18 -29.22 -5.89 -14.04
C GLU A 18 -30.55 -5.24 -13.67
N ARG A 19 -31.65 -5.88 -14.10
CA ARG A 19 -33.01 -5.54 -13.68
C ARG A 19 -33.36 -6.45 -12.51
N GLN A 20 -33.89 -5.87 -11.43
CA GLN A 20 -34.69 -6.62 -10.47
C GLN A 20 -36.10 -6.05 -10.42
N GLU A 21 -37.08 -6.94 -10.54
CA GLU A 21 -38.50 -6.63 -10.43
C GLU A 21 -38.88 -6.47 -8.96
N THR A 22 -39.62 -5.40 -8.62
CA THR A 22 -40.27 -5.27 -7.31
C THR A 22 -41.77 -5.17 -7.49
N ALA A 23 -42.47 -6.27 -7.20
CA ALA A 23 -43.92 -6.32 -7.14
C ALA A 23 -44.45 -5.71 -5.82
N VAL A 24 -45.68 -5.18 -5.87
CA VAL A 24 -46.33 -4.42 -4.78
C VAL A 24 -47.16 -5.33 -3.86
N ASN A 25 -46.98 -5.17 -2.53
CA ASN A 25 -48.02 -5.27 -1.49
C ASN A 25 -47.37 -5.09 -0.10
N SER A 26 -47.99 -4.60 0.98
CA SER A 26 -49.05 -3.61 1.24
C SER A 26 -49.28 -3.62 2.77
N SER A 27 -49.27 -2.44 3.39
CA SER A 27 -49.94 -2.07 4.67
C SER A 27 -49.97 -3.02 5.90
N GLY A 28 -49.43 -2.56 7.04
CA GLY A 28 -49.69 -3.16 8.38
C GLY A 28 -49.46 -2.21 9.57
N ARG A 29 -50.52 -1.88 10.31
CA ARG A 29 -50.59 -1.01 11.53
C ARG A 29 -51.13 -1.84 12.71
N LEU A 30 -51.01 -1.52 14.02
CA LEU A 30 -50.52 -0.36 14.80
C LEU A 30 -50.26 -0.82 16.27
N GLN A 31 -49.44 -0.11 17.07
CA GLN A 31 -49.38 -0.16 18.56
C GLN A 31 -48.82 -1.47 19.21
N GLY A 32 -48.19 -1.50 20.39
CA GLY A 32 -47.68 -0.46 21.30
C GLY A 32 -48.07 -0.66 22.78
N ARG A 33 -47.10 -0.93 23.71
CA ARG A 33 -47.26 -0.68 25.17
C ARG A 33 -45.97 -0.76 26.01
N ARG A 34 -45.91 0.14 27.00
CA ARG A 34 -44.82 0.56 27.92
C ARG A 34 -44.52 -0.38 29.12
N ARG A 35 -43.42 -0.02 29.84
CA ARG A 35 -43.10 -0.21 31.30
C ARG A 35 -42.52 -1.59 31.72
N ALA A 36 -41.61 -1.70 32.71
CA ALA A 36 -40.97 -0.73 33.64
C ALA A 36 -39.56 -1.16 34.13
N ARG A 37 -38.82 -0.24 34.80
CA ARG A 37 -37.66 -0.49 35.70
C ARG A 37 -38.10 -0.39 37.17
N PRO A 38 -37.32 -0.96 38.13
CA PRO A 38 -36.51 -0.15 39.08
C PRO A 38 -35.05 -0.72 39.21
N SER A 39 -33.97 -0.07 39.67
CA SER A 39 -33.67 0.85 40.81
C SER A 39 -33.71 0.11 42.18
N LEU A 40 -32.73 0.08 43.10
CA LEU A 40 -31.56 0.94 43.41
C LEU A 40 -30.42 0.15 44.13
N SER A 41 -29.28 0.84 44.39
CA SER A 41 -27.99 0.47 45.04
C SER A 41 -28.06 0.32 46.60
N PRO A 42 -26.97 0.19 47.44
CA PRO A 42 -25.52 0.40 47.19
C PRO A 42 -24.40 -0.38 48.02
N LEU A 43 -23.13 -0.15 47.63
CA LEU A 43 -21.85 -0.06 48.41
C LEU A 43 -21.38 -1.14 49.44
N ARG A 44 -20.15 -1.68 49.26
CA ARG A 44 -18.92 -1.34 50.05
C ARG A 44 -17.64 -2.11 49.68
N LEU A 45 -16.50 -1.47 49.96
CA LEU A 45 -15.09 -1.84 49.70
C LEU A 45 -14.62 -3.17 50.34
N LEU A 46 -13.54 -3.76 49.79
CA LEU A 46 -12.27 -3.98 50.51
C LEU A 46 -11.08 -4.29 49.57
N LEU A 47 -9.85 -4.16 50.08
CA LEU A 47 -8.58 -4.12 49.36
C LEU A 47 -7.74 -5.43 49.48
N ALA A 48 -6.90 -5.66 48.47
CA ALA A 48 -5.56 -6.28 48.50
C ALA A 48 -5.30 -7.59 49.29
N SER A 49 -4.84 -8.62 48.57
CA SER A 49 -3.48 -9.20 48.75
C SER A 49 -3.24 -10.40 47.81
N SER A 50 -2.23 -10.33 46.95
CA SER A 50 -1.79 -11.46 46.11
C SER A 50 -0.37 -11.86 46.48
N GLY A 51 -0.19 -13.01 47.14
CA GLY A 51 1.14 -13.53 47.45
C GLY A 51 1.16 -14.65 48.49
N ALA A 52 1.07 -15.90 48.02
CA ALA A 52 1.60 -17.11 48.67
C ALA A 52 1.21 -18.37 47.86
N LEU A 53 2.05 -18.77 46.90
CA LEU A 53 1.95 -20.12 46.28
C LEU A 53 3.28 -20.57 45.66
N LEU A 54 4.34 -20.48 46.47
CA LEU A 54 5.63 -21.13 46.21
C LEU A 54 6.19 -21.58 47.57
N LEU A 55 5.95 -22.84 47.99
CA LEU A 55 6.62 -23.56 49.10
C LEU A 55 5.97 -24.94 49.36
N LEU A 56 6.06 -25.88 48.40
CA LEU A 56 5.62 -27.27 48.62
C LEU A 56 6.25 -28.28 47.65
N ALA A 57 7.58 -28.45 47.72
CA ALA A 57 8.31 -29.56 47.07
C ALA A 57 9.72 -29.84 47.66
N THR A 58 9.94 -29.63 48.96
CA THR A 58 11.25 -29.93 49.60
C THR A 58 11.10 -30.64 50.95
N ALA A 59 10.59 -31.88 50.93
CA ALA A 59 10.84 -32.88 51.99
C ALA A 59 10.23 -34.25 51.61
N LEU A 60 11.00 -35.10 50.95
CA LEU A 60 10.95 -36.57 51.13
C LEU A 60 12.30 -37.15 50.69
N LEU A 61 13.09 -37.60 51.66
CA LEU A 61 14.44 -38.16 51.48
C LEU A 61 14.38 -39.64 51.07
N GLY A 62 15.31 -40.10 50.22
CA GLY A 62 15.36 -41.51 49.79
C GLY A 62 16.63 -41.91 49.04
N LYS A 63 17.74 -42.06 49.78
CA LYS A 63 19.08 -42.54 49.37
C LYS A 63 19.18 -43.48 48.15
N GLY A 64 20.20 -43.26 47.32
CA GLY A 64 20.75 -44.26 46.39
C GLY A 64 22.08 -43.78 45.77
N ASP A 65 23.20 -44.41 46.13
CA ASP A 65 24.54 -44.05 45.64
C ASP A 65 24.88 -44.69 44.28
N ALA A 66 25.59 -43.91 43.47
CA ALA A 66 26.51 -44.26 42.37
C ALA A 66 26.33 -45.58 41.58
N LEU A 67 25.98 -45.43 40.28
CA LEU A 67 26.65 -46.20 39.22
C LEU A 67 26.99 -45.31 38.02
N SER A 68 28.24 -45.43 37.58
CA SER A 68 28.88 -44.62 36.54
C SER A 68 28.79 -45.24 35.14
N GLN A 69 28.43 -44.45 34.12
CA GLN A 69 28.81 -44.73 32.72
C GLN A 69 29.08 -43.43 31.92
N PRO A 70 30.35 -43.07 31.64
CA PRO A 70 30.69 -41.90 30.81
C PRO A 70 30.34 -42.05 29.31
N GLN A 71 30.06 -43.27 28.84
CA GLN A 71 29.96 -43.56 27.40
C GLN A 71 28.65 -43.10 26.74
N GLN A 72 27.54 -42.96 27.48
CA GLN A 72 26.28 -42.45 26.91
C GLN A 72 26.28 -40.92 26.72
N ALA A 73 27.06 -40.17 27.50
CA ALA A 73 27.16 -38.72 27.35
C ALA A 73 27.88 -38.32 26.05
N ASN A 74 29.01 -38.97 25.74
CA ASN A 74 29.79 -38.63 24.54
C ASN A 74 29.07 -38.95 23.23
N GLN A 75 28.23 -40.01 23.17
CA GLN A 75 27.47 -40.33 21.95
C GLN A 75 26.36 -39.32 21.64
N LEU A 76 25.83 -38.60 22.64
CA LEU A 76 24.84 -37.54 22.43
C LEU A 76 25.48 -36.21 21.98
N GLN A 77 26.78 -36.03 22.20
CA GLN A 77 27.46 -34.75 21.93
C GLN A 77 28.05 -34.68 20.51
N GLU A 78 28.36 -35.81 19.87
CA GLU A 78 28.78 -35.85 18.45
C GLU A 78 27.60 -35.76 17.46
N MET A 79 26.35 -35.96 17.91
CA MET A 79 25.15 -35.82 17.06
C MET A 79 24.64 -34.38 16.89
N LEU A 80 25.31 -33.39 17.50
CA LEU A 80 24.94 -31.98 17.45
C LEU A 80 26.09 -31.11 16.90
N LEU A 81 26.64 -31.48 15.74
CA LEU A 81 27.38 -30.53 14.91
C LEU A 81 26.39 -29.56 14.26
N PRO A 82 26.40 -28.26 14.60
CA PRO A 82 25.52 -27.30 13.98
C PRO A 82 25.94 -27.09 12.52
N GLY A 83 24.96 -26.99 11.60
CA GLY A 83 25.23 -26.61 10.23
C GLY A 83 25.87 -25.21 10.13
N PRO A 84 26.45 -24.83 8.97
CA PRO A 84 27.31 -23.63 8.82
C PRO A 84 26.62 -22.27 9.05
N PHE A 85 25.36 -22.26 9.48
CA PHE A 85 24.54 -21.07 9.77
C PHE A 85 24.14 -20.93 11.24
N ILE A 86 24.52 -21.86 12.12
CA ILE A 86 24.31 -21.73 13.57
C ILE A 86 25.62 -21.25 14.20
N THR A 87 25.73 -19.93 14.38
CA THR A 87 26.72 -19.37 15.31
C THR A 87 26.28 -19.60 16.75
N ASN A 88 27.24 -19.67 17.68
CA ASN A 88 26.94 -19.69 19.11
C ASN A 88 25.99 -18.53 19.49
N PRO A 89 25.06 -18.74 20.44
CA PRO A 89 24.18 -17.68 20.92
C PRO A 89 25.00 -16.49 21.44
N LEU A 90 24.57 -15.29 21.08
CA LEU A 90 25.25 -14.05 21.43
C LEU A 90 25.36 -13.91 22.96
N THR A 91 26.52 -13.44 23.42
CA THR A 91 26.71 -13.11 24.84
C THR A 91 25.82 -11.92 25.22
N PRO A 92 25.41 -11.78 26.50
CA PRO A 92 24.62 -10.62 26.95
C PRO A 92 25.26 -9.26 26.60
N ALA A 93 26.59 -9.17 26.59
CA ALA A 93 27.31 -7.96 26.18
C ALA A 93 27.19 -7.66 24.67
N GLN A 94 27.12 -8.69 23.82
CA GLN A 94 26.86 -8.52 22.38
C GLN A 94 25.39 -8.15 22.11
N VAL A 95 24.45 -8.72 22.87
CA VAL A 95 23.03 -8.33 22.82
C VAL A 95 22.87 -6.86 23.21
N GLU A 96 23.49 -6.42 24.32
CA GLU A 96 23.42 -5.03 24.78
C GLU A 96 24.10 -4.05 23.80
N ALA A 97 25.24 -4.44 23.22
CA ALA A 97 25.90 -3.67 22.16
C ALA A 97 25.07 -3.57 20.86
N LEU A 98 24.21 -4.56 20.58
CA LEU A 98 23.25 -4.51 19.48
C LEU A 98 22.04 -3.63 19.82
N ARG A 99 21.48 -3.69 21.02
CA ARG A 99 20.40 -2.79 21.49
C ARG A 99 20.81 -1.30 21.43
N HIS A 100 22.04 -0.99 21.83
CA HIS A 100 22.61 0.36 21.68
C HIS A 100 22.88 0.79 20.23
N ARG A 101 22.91 -0.16 19.28
CA ARG A 101 22.98 0.13 17.83
C ARG A 101 21.60 0.19 17.19
N GLU A 102 20.66 -0.64 17.62
CA GLU A 102 19.25 -0.64 17.18
C GLU A 102 18.61 0.74 17.37
N SER A 103 18.82 1.35 18.54
CA SER A 103 18.37 2.73 18.85
C SER A 103 19.13 3.85 18.09
N ALA A 104 20.17 3.50 17.34
CA ALA A 104 20.99 4.43 16.54
C ALA A 104 20.94 4.15 15.03
N MET A 105 20.26 3.09 14.59
CA MET A 105 20.12 2.71 13.19
C MET A 105 18.79 3.27 12.64
N ASN A 106 18.86 3.99 11.52
CA ASN A 106 17.65 4.39 10.81
C ASN A 106 16.99 3.20 10.10
N GLU A 107 15.74 3.38 9.67
CA GLU A 107 14.92 2.33 9.07
C GLU A 107 15.56 1.73 7.81
N GLN A 108 16.29 2.51 7.01
CA GLN A 108 17.06 2.02 5.87
C GLN A 108 18.20 1.08 6.29
N ALA A 109 18.89 1.37 7.39
CA ALA A 109 19.96 0.51 7.89
C ALA A 109 19.41 -0.82 8.44
N LEU A 110 18.25 -0.80 9.09
CA LEU A 110 17.55 -2.01 9.52
C LEU A 110 16.99 -2.81 8.32
N ALA A 111 16.41 -2.13 7.33
CA ALA A 111 15.94 -2.75 6.09
C ALA A 111 17.06 -3.50 5.33
N ARG A 112 18.28 -2.95 5.30
CA ARG A 112 19.46 -3.60 4.72
C ARG A 112 19.87 -4.90 5.46
N LEU A 113 19.60 -5.02 6.76
CA LEU A 113 19.83 -6.29 7.48
C LEU A 113 18.89 -7.39 7.01
N TYR A 114 17.59 -7.09 6.84
CA TYR A 114 16.64 -8.05 6.27
C TYR A 114 17.01 -8.42 4.83
N LEU A 115 17.30 -7.41 4.00
CA LEU A 115 17.71 -7.59 2.60
C LEU A 115 18.92 -8.54 2.45
N ALA A 116 19.89 -8.48 3.35
CA ALA A 116 21.09 -9.32 3.33
C ALA A 116 20.79 -10.81 3.52
N HIS A 117 19.63 -11.17 4.07
CA HIS A 117 19.18 -12.54 4.29
C HIS A 117 18.10 -13.00 3.30
N MET A 118 17.69 -12.14 2.34
CA MET A 118 16.68 -12.49 1.34
C MET A 118 17.29 -13.22 0.13
N THR A 119 16.61 -14.27 -0.34
CA THR A 119 16.87 -14.86 -1.66
C THR A 119 16.51 -13.88 -2.78
N LEU A 120 17.00 -14.13 -4.00
CA LEU A 120 16.62 -13.31 -5.14
C LEU A 120 15.10 -13.33 -5.36
N ASP A 121 14.44 -14.49 -5.30
CA ASP A 121 12.98 -14.60 -5.47
C ASP A 121 12.21 -13.80 -4.41
N GLN A 122 12.66 -13.80 -3.15
CA GLN A 122 12.07 -12.98 -2.09
C GLN A 122 12.23 -11.48 -2.39
N LYS A 123 13.40 -11.06 -2.88
CA LYS A 123 13.63 -9.65 -3.27
C LYS A 123 12.72 -9.25 -4.43
N LEU A 124 12.63 -10.09 -5.46
CA LEU A 124 11.81 -9.81 -6.65
C LEU A 124 10.32 -9.80 -6.34
N GLY A 125 9.81 -10.71 -5.50
CA GLY A 125 8.41 -10.71 -5.08
C GLY A 125 7.99 -9.43 -4.35
N GLN A 126 8.88 -8.85 -3.54
CA GLN A 126 8.57 -7.61 -2.81
C GLN A 126 8.36 -6.39 -3.72
N LEU A 127 8.82 -6.43 -4.98
CA LEU A 127 8.59 -5.39 -5.98
C LEU A 127 7.15 -5.33 -6.51
N PHE A 128 6.21 -6.17 -6.02
CA PHE A 128 4.86 -6.27 -6.59
C PHE A 128 3.75 -6.02 -5.55
N MET A 129 2.82 -5.13 -5.89
CA MET A 129 1.51 -4.96 -5.24
C MET A 129 0.45 -5.60 -6.13
N VAL A 130 0.08 -6.85 -5.83
CA VAL A 130 -0.76 -7.67 -6.72
C VAL A 130 -2.25 -7.32 -6.61
N GLN A 131 -2.98 -7.52 -7.70
CA GLN A 131 -4.44 -7.54 -7.76
C GLN A 131 -4.92 -8.99 -7.88
N TYR A 132 -6.16 -9.26 -7.49
CA TYR A 132 -6.82 -10.53 -7.78
C TYR A 132 -8.29 -10.31 -8.17
N TYR A 133 -8.81 -11.14 -9.08
CA TYR A 133 -10.19 -11.03 -9.57
C TYR A 133 -11.24 -11.71 -8.67
N GLY A 134 -10.83 -12.63 -7.80
CA GLY A 134 -11.75 -13.31 -6.87
C GLY A 134 -12.40 -12.33 -5.90
N THR A 135 -13.63 -12.61 -5.45
CA THR A 135 -14.34 -11.79 -4.44
C THR A 135 -13.99 -12.14 -2.99
N THR A 136 -13.10 -13.11 -2.80
CA THR A 136 -12.54 -13.57 -1.52
C THR A 136 -11.12 -14.09 -1.74
N TYR A 137 -10.40 -14.38 -0.65
CA TYR A 137 -9.11 -15.08 -0.70
C TYR A 137 -9.20 -16.39 -1.52
N SER A 138 -8.20 -16.67 -2.35
CA SER A 138 -8.21 -17.75 -3.36
C SER A 138 -6.86 -18.46 -3.46
N ALA A 139 -6.81 -19.63 -4.09
CA ALA A 139 -5.58 -20.39 -4.27
C ALA A 139 -4.53 -19.65 -5.15
N ASP A 140 -4.97 -18.93 -6.19
CA ASP A 140 -4.07 -18.14 -7.03
C ASP A 140 -3.45 -16.95 -6.26
N LEU A 141 -4.25 -16.31 -5.39
CA LEU A 141 -3.75 -15.27 -4.48
C LEU A 141 -2.81 -15.87 -3.40
N GLU A 142 -3.12 -17.05 -2.86
CA GLU A 142 -2.20 -17.77 -1.95
C GLU A 142 -0.85 -18.01 -2.65
N THR A 143 -0.86 -18.47 -3.90
CA THR A 143 0.35 -18.64 -4.70
C THR A 143 1.12 -17.33 -4.90
N MET A 144 0.45 -16.21 -5.20
CA MET A 144 1.12 -14.90 -5.33
C MET A 144 1.77 -14.43 -4.02
N ILE A 145 1.10 -14.62 -2.89
CA ILE A 145 1.56 -14.16 -1.58
C ILE A 145 2.65 -15.06 -0.99
N HIS A 146 2.43 -16.37 -1.00
CA HIS A 146 3.25 -17.36 -0.31
C HIS A 146 4.42 -17.86 -1.16
N ASP A 147 4.14 -18.29 -2.40
CA ASP A 147 5.16 -18.93 -3.26
C ASP A 147 5.98 -17.91 -4.07
N LEU A 148 5.39 -16.73 -4.33
CA LEU A 148 5.98 -15.66 -5.14
C LEU A 148 6.29 -14.40 -4.33
N TYR A 149 6.14 -14.47 -3.01
CA TYR A 149 6.60 -13.47 -2.05
C TYR A 149 6.14 -12.03 -2.33
N ALA A 150 4.89 -11.83 -2.80
CA ALA A 150 4.35 -10.50 -3.12
C ALA A 150 4.59 -9.47 -2.00
N GLY A 151 4.89 -8.22 -2.38
CA GLY A 151 5.13 -7.12 -1.45
C GLY A 151 3.86 -6.49 -0.88
N GLY A 152 2.76 -6.54 -1.62
CA GLY A 152 1.46 -6.04 -1.21
C GLY A 152 0.31 -6.58 -2.05
N VAL A 153 -0.91 -6.19 -1.70
CA VAL A 153 -2.16 -6.52 -2.39
C VAL A 153 -3.04 -5.28 -2.47
N ILE A 154 -3.55 -4.95 -3.65
CA ILE A 154 -4.62 -3.96 -3.84
C ILE A 154 -6.00 -4.65 -3.86
N MET A 155 -6.96 -4.07 -3.13
CA MET A 155 -8.33 -4.54 -3.01
C MET A 155 -9.32 -3.50 -3.57
N TYR A 156 -10.36 -3.98 -4.26
CA TYR A 156 -11.46 -3.16 -4.76
C TYR A 156 -12.78 -3.55 -4.06
N ALA A 157 -13.86 -2.81 -4.32
CA ALA A 157 -15.18 -3.05 -3.73
C ALA A 157 -15.68 -4.51 -3.90
N ALA A 158 -15.35 -5.16 -5.02
CA ALA A 158 -15.70 -6.56 -5.27
C ALA A 158 -15.06 -7.55 -4.26
N GLN A 159 -13.90 -7.19 -3.70
CA GLN A 159 -13.17 -7.94 -2.67
C GLN A 159 -13.59 -7.55 -1.25
N MET A 160 -14.28 -6.41 -1.08
CA MET A 160 -14.60 -5.80 0.21
C MET A 160 -16.11 -5.74 0.46
N ARG A 161 -16.78 -6.89 0.48
CA ARG A 161 -18.26 -6.95 0.47
C ARG A 161 -18.89 -6.74 1.85
N THR A 162 -18.26 -7.23 2.92
CA THR A 162 -18.70 -7.00 4.30
C THR A 162 -17.50 -6.91 5.23
N PHE A 163 -17.62 -6.13 6.31
CA PHE A 163 -16.57 -5.95 7.32
C PHE A 163 -15.91 -7.27 7.76
N GLN A 164 -16.73 -8.28 8.08
CA GLN A 164 -16.24 -9.57 8.56
C GLN A 164 -15.52 -10.37 7.47
N GLN A 165 -16.01 -10.35 6.22
CA GLN A 165 -15.34 -11.04 5.10
C GLN A 165 -14.01 -10.39 4.77
N THR A 166 -13.98 -9.05 4.62
CA THR A 166 -12.76 -8.29 4.37
C THR A 166 -11.71 -8.54 5.44
N ARG A 167 -12.08 -8.46 6.72
CA ARG A 167 -11.18 -8.78 7.84
C ARG A 167 -10.63 -10.20 7.79
N THR A 168 -11.49 -11.18 7.51
CA THR A 168 -11.10 -12.59 7.47
C THR A 168 -10.12 -12.86 6.33
N ASP A 169 -10.33 -12.27 5.16
CA ASP A 169 -9.46 -12.47 4.00
C ASP A 169 -8.12 -11.72 4.17
N ILE A 170 -8.11 -10.49 4.69
CA ILE A 170 -6.87 -9.77 5.01
C ILE A 170 -6.05 -10.52 6.07
N GLN A 171 -6.70 -11.08 7.10
CA GLN A 171 -6.01 -11.92 8.09
C GLN A 171 -5.38 -13.17 7.45
N ARG A 172 -6.04 -13.80 6.46
CA ARG A 172 -5.47 -14.93 5.71
C ARG A 172 -4.28 -14.51 4.85
N MET A 173 -4.38 -13.38 4.14
CA MET A 173 -3.27 -12.82 3.35
C MET A 173 -2.03 -12.60 4.24
N GLN A 174 -2.19 -11.88 5.36
CA GLN A 174 -1.08 -11.59 6.27
C GLN A 174 -0.52 -12.85 6.95
N ALA A 175 -1.37 -13.84 7.29
CA ALA A 175 -0.91 -15.10 7.89
C ALA A 175 -0.19 -16.05 6.91
N ARG A 176 -0.23 -15.77 5.61
CA ARG A 176 0.42 -16.55 4.55
C ARG A 176 1.60 -15.82 3.89
N ALA A 177 1.71 -14.53 4.10
CA ALA A 177 2.81 -13.73 3.60
C ALA A 177 4.11 -14.03 4.34
N TRP A 178 5.21 -14.17 3.60
CA TRP A 178 6.55 -14.31 4.18
C TRP A 178 7.02 -13.06 4.94
N MET A 179 6.55 -11.88 4.48
CA MET A 179 6.72 -10.58 5.14
C MET A 179 5.41 -9.80 5.01
N PRO A 180 4.96 -9.04 6.03
CA PRO A 180 3.70 -8.30 6.03
C PRO A 180 3.49 -7.50 4.77
N LEU A 181 2.29 -7.63 4.23
CA LEU A 181 1.86 -7.01 3.00
C LEU A 181 1.47 -5.55 3.26
N PHE A 182 1.79 -4.68 2.32
CA PHE A 182 0.94 -3.50 2.11
C PHE A 182 -0.43 -4.01 1.64
N ILE A 183 -1.50 -3.67 2.34
CA ILE A 183 -2.87 -3.99 1.95
C ILE A 183 -3.55 -2.66 1.65
N SER A 184 -3.85 -2.43 0.37
CA SER A 184 -4.23 -1.14 -0.18
C SER A 184 -5.61 -1.12 -0.85
N ALA A 185 -6.14 0.08 -1.04
CA ALA A 185 -7.29 0.40 -1.89
C ALA A 185 -7.13 1.85 -2.40
N ASP A 186 -7.92 2.26 -3.41
CA ASP A 186 -8.11 3.67 -3.73
C ASP A 186 -9.32 4.22 -2.96
N GLU A 187 -9.15 4.70 -1.73
CA GLU A 187 -10.27 5.25 -0.94
C GLU A 187 -10.17 6.78 -0.90
N GLU A 188 -10.36 7.43 -2.05
CA GLU A 188 -10.35 8.90 -2.16
C GLU A 188 -11.66 9.54 -1.64
N GLY A 189 -12.76 8.80 -1.70
CA GLY A 189 -14.12 9.29 -1.49
C GLY A 189 -14.81 9.75 -2.80
N GLY A 190 -16.12 9.98 -2.73
CA GLY A 190 -16.93 10.40 -3.87
C GLY A 190 -16.92 9.38 -5.02
N PHE A 191 -16.30 9.74 -6.15
CA PHE A 191 -16.27 8.87 -7.33
C PHE A 191 -15.35 7.65 -7.17
N VAL A 192 -14.28 7.77 -6.37
CA VAL A 192 -13.30 6.70 -6.14
C VAL A 192 -13.41 6.26 -4.68
N GLU A 193 -14.41 5.44 -4.42
CA GLU A 193 -14.74 4.91 -3.10
C GLU A 193 -14.94 3.39 -3.20
N ARG A 194 -14.15 2.59 -2.47
CA ARG A 194 -14.17 1.12 -2.48
C ARG A 194 -14.88 0.51 -1.28
N ILE A 195 -15.02 1.22 -0.14
CA ILE A 195 -15.68 0.69 1.08
C ILE A 195 -17.06 1.31 1.39
N ASN A 196 -17.66 2.03 0.43
CA ASN A 196 -19.02 2.58 0.50
C ASN A 196 -20.06 1.54 0.94
N ASN A 197 -20.00 0.32 0.40
CA ASN A 197 -20.94 -0.76 0.75
C ASN A 197 -20.79 -1.31 2.19
N ILE A 198 -19.76 -0.89 2.94
CA ILE A 198 -19.56 -1.25 4.34
C ILE A 198 -19.89 -0.07 5.27
N TYR A 199 -19.45 1.15 4.93
CA TYR A 199 -19.53 2.32 5.81
C TYR A 199 -20.47 3.45 5.34
N GLY A 200 -21.00 3.36 4.12
CA GLY A 200 -21.76 4.41 3.46
C GLY A 200 -20.87 5.39 2.70
N HIS A 201 -21.52 6.23 1.86
CA HIS A 201 -20.87 7.20 0.98
C HIS A 201 -20.19 8.35 1.74
N ARG A 202 -18.96 8.69 1.31
CA ARG A 202 -18.21 9.87 1.74
C ARG A 202 -18.05 10.89 0.59
N PRO A 203 -18.04 12.20 0.88
CA PRO A 203 -17.81 13.23 -0.13
C PRO A 203 -16.42 13.11 -0.77
N GLY A 204 -16.32 13.41 -2.06
CA GLY A 204 -15.04 13.47 -2.78
C GLY A 204 -14.26 14.76 -2.52
N ALA A 205 -13.01 14.79 -3.00
CA ALA A 205 -12.09 15.92 -2.86
C ALA A 205 -12.69 17.28 -3.28
N LEU A 206 -13.40 17.33 -4.42
CA LEU A 206 -14.00 18.59 -4.90
C LEU A 206 -15.17 19.04 -4.01
N GLU A 207 -15.98 18.13 -3.49
CA GLU A 207 -17.06 18.46 -2.56
C GLU A 207 -16.49 19.05 -1.26
N ILE A 208 -15.42 18.44 -0.74
CA ILE A 208 -14.70 18.96 0.42
C ILE A 208 -14.10 20.35 0.14
N TYR A 209 -13.46 20.55 -1.02
CA TYR A 209 -12.95 21.86 -1.43
C TYR A 209 -14.06 22.93 -1.42
N GLN A 210 -15.21 22.62 -2.02
CA GLN A 210 -16.39 23.49 -2.10
C GLN A 210 -16.98 23.87 -0.73
N THR A 211 -16.69 23.13 0.35
CA THR A 211 -17.09 23.55 1.71
C THR A 211 -16.35 24.80 2.23
N GLY A 212 -15.27 25.21 1.57
CA GLY A 212 -14.46 26.36 1.97
C GLY A 212 -13.68 26.18 3.28
N LYS A 213 -13.51 24.94 3.76
CA LYS A 213 -12.87 24.62 5.05
C LYS A 213 -11.87 23.48 4.91
N VAL A 214 -10.57 23.80 4.94
CA VAL A 214 -9.46 22.84 4.95
C VAL A 214 -9.59 21.80 6.07
N SER A 215 -10.16 22.18 7.23
CA SER A 215 -10.43 21.24 8.34
C SER A 215 -11.32 20.05 7.97
N ASN A 216 -12.15 20.18 6.92
CA ASN A 216 -13.01 19.10 6.46
C ASN A 216 -12.22 18.03 5.68
N ALA A 217 -11.10 18.39 5.04
CA ALA A 217 -10.20 17.43 4.38
C ALA A 217 -9.44 16.59 5.42
N ALA A 218 -8.96 17.22 6.51
CA ALA A 218 -8.40 16.49 7.65
C ALA A 218 -9.45 15.56 8.31
N ALA A 219 -10.68 16.04 8.52
CA ALA A 219 -11.76 15.21 9.07
C ALA A 219 -12.12 14.01 8.18
N LEU A 220 -12.08 14.17 6.85
CA LEU A 220 -12.26 13.07 5.90
C LEU A 220 -11.10 12.05 6.00
N GLY A 221 -9.85 12.53 6.00
CA GLY A 221 -8.66 11.68 6.12
C GLY A 221 -8.64 10.83 7.40
N HIS A 222 -8.97 11.44 8.55
CA HIS A 222 -9.12 10.70 9.81
C HIS A 222 -10.22 9.62 9.76
N SER A 223 -11.36 9.93 9.13
CA SER A 223 -12.47 8.98 8.97
C SER A 223 -12.08 7.79 8.09
N ILE A 224 -11.44 8.06 6.95
CA ILE A 224 -11.00 7.02 6.01
C ILE A 224 -9.90 6.16 6.64
N ALA A 225 -8.88 6.77 7.26
CA ALA A 225 -7.81 6.03 7.93
C ALA A 225 -8.32 5.14 9.07
N HIS A 226 -9.29 5.62 9.87
CA HIS A 226 -9.97 4.80 10.87
C HIS A 226 -10.62 3.57 10.25
N ASP A 227 -11.45 3.74 9.21
CA ASP A 227 -12.26 2.66 8.64
C ASP A 227 -11.41 1.65 7.85
N LEU A 228 -10.37 2.11 7.14
CA LEU A 228 -9.37 1.25 6.50
C LEU A 228 -8.63 0.39 7.53
N LYS A 229 -8.13 0.98 8.62
CA LYS A 229 -7.48 0.23 9.71
C LYS A 229 -8.43 -0.72 10.43
N ALA A 230 -9.69 -0.32 10.60
CA ALA A 230 -10.72 -1.17 11.17
C ALA A 230 -10.96 -2.43 10.32
N LEU A 231 -10.90 -2.30 8.98
CA LEU A 231 -10.89 -3.43 8.03
C LEU A 231 -9.56 -4.19 7.96
N GLY A 232 -8.45 -3.58 8.38
CA GLY A 232 -7.11 -4.17 8.34
C GLY A 232 -6.26 -3.76 7.13
N LEU A 233 -6.75 -2.81 6.32
CA LEU A 233 -5.93 -2.13 5.33
C LEU A 233 -4.93 -1.20 6.05
N ASN A 234 -3.77 -0.98 5.43
CA ASN A 234 -2.67 -0.20 6.01
C ASN A 234 -2.06 0.81 5.02
N THR A 235 -2.57 0.83 3.79
CA THR A 235 -2.16 1.73 2.71
C THR A 235 -3.42 2.26 2.03
N ASP A 236 -3.43 3.54 1.70
CA ASP A 236 -4.44 4.20 0.88
C ASP A 236 -3.74 4.81 -0.33
N LEU A 237 -4.22 4.51 -1.54
CA LEU A 237 -3.64 5.01 -2.79
C LEU A 237 -4.22 6.40 -3.09
N ALA A 238 -4.10 7.31 -2.13
CA ALA A 238 -4.61 8.67 -2.14
C ALA A 238 -3.73 9.55 -1.19
N PRO A 239 -3.77 10.88 -1.30
CA PRO A 239 -4.61 11.69 -2.19
C PRO A 239 -4.11 11.79 -3.64
N ASP A 240 -5.07 11.91 -4.56
CA ASP A 240 -4.84 12.60 -5.84
C ASP A 240 -4.42 14.05 -5.53
N VAL A 241 -3.31 14.53 -6.12
CA VAL A 241 -2.79 15.90 -5.99
C VAL A 241 -2.52 16.54 -7.35
N ASP A 242 -3.24 16.10 -8.37
CA ASP A 242 -3.23 16.71 -9.69
C ASP A 242 -3.88 18.09 -9.67
N VAL A 243 -3.27 19.04 -10.40
CA VAL A 243 -3.77 20.41 -10.52
C VAL A 243 -4.54 20.53 -11.83
N PRO A 244 -5.89 20.60 -11.83
CA PRO A 244 -6.68 20.61 -13.05
C PRO A 244 -6.45 21.89 -13.87
N VAL A 245 -5.79 21.73 -15.00
CA VAL A 245 -5.56 22.76 -16.02
C VAL A 245 -6.74 22.81 -17.01
N ILE A 246 -7.39 21.66 -17.22
CA ILE A 246 -8.57 21.51 -18.08
C ILE A 246 -9.62 20.64 -17.39
N ASN A 247 -10.84 20.63 -17.92
CA ASN A 247 -11.86 19.67 -17.51
C ASN A 247 -11.62 18.30 -18.20
N GLY A 248 -10.60 17.58 -17.74
CA GLY A 248 -10.22 16.25 -18.24
C GLY A 248 -11.11 15.13 -17.68
N PRO A 249 -11.12 13.93 -18.30
CA PRO A 249 -11.98 12.82 -17.88
C PRO A 249 -11.60 12.27 -16.49
N ASP A 250 -10.30 12.17 -16.21
CA ASP A 250 -9.75 11.59 -14.97
C ASP A 250 -9.92 12.51 -13.75
N GLN A 251 -9.86 13.82 -13.98
CA GLN A 251 -9.81 14.84 -12.92
C GLN A 251 -11.17 15.41 -12.52
N TYR A 252 -12.24 14.95 -13.18
CA TYR A 252 -13.60 15.39 -12.88
C TYR A 252 -14.02 14.87 -11.48
N LEU A 253 -14.29 15.82 -10.57
CA LEU A 253 -14.64 15.61 -9.15
C LEU A 253 -13.53 15.17 -8.19
N ARG A 254 -12.38 14.67 -8.68
CA ARG A 254 -11.28 14.13 -7.85
C ARG A 254 -10.25 15.15 -7.34
N THR A 255 -10.34 16.39 -7.81
CA THR A 255 -9.40 17.46 -7.43
C THR A 255 -9.70 18.11 -6.07
N TRP A 256 -8.66 18.44 -5.31
CA TRP A 256 -8.72 19.27 -4.10
C TRP A 256 -8.77 20.79 -4.36
N GLY A 257 -8.79 21.22 -5.62
CA GLY A 257 -9.00 22.62 -6.01
C GLY A 257 -8.24 23.03 -7.27
N TYR A 258 -8.58 24.20 -7.82
CA TYR A 258 -8.17 24.62 -9.17
C TYR A 258 -6.82 25.34 -9.26
N THR A 259 -6.01 25.29 -8.20
CA THR A 259 -4.68 25.91 -8.14
C THR A 259 -3.71 25.02 -7.38
N PRO A 260 -2.38 25.12 -7.61
CA PRO A 260 -1.41 24.35 -6.83
C PRO A 260 -1.52 24.60 -5.32
N GLN A 261 -1.79 25.85 -4.90
CA GLN A 261 -1.96 26.18 -3.48
C GLN A 261 -3.20 25.51 -2.86
N SER A 262 -4.35 25.55 -3.54
CA SER A 262 -5.55 24.88 -3.02
C SER A 262 -5.37 23.36 -2.91
N VAL A 263 -4.68 22.74 -3.87
CA VAL A 263 -4.35 21.31 -3.81
C VAL A 263 -3.41 21.00 -2.65
N ILE A 264 -2.39 21.83 -2.44
CA ILE A 264 -1.48 21.73 -1.28
C ILE A 264 -2.24 21.86 0.05
N ASP A 265 -3.09 22.87 0.19
CA ASP A 265 -3.78 23.19 1.44
C ASP A 265 -4.74 22.05 1.85
N TYR A 266 -5.59 21.62 0.93
CA TYR A 266 -6.63 20.62 1.17
C TYR A 266 -6.09 19.17 1.08
N GLY A 267 -5.38 18.83 0.00
CA GLY A 267 -4.77 17.51 -0.17
C GLY A 267 -3.71 17.23 0.91
N GLY A 268 -2.96 18.26 1.34
CA GLY A 268 -2.03 18.15 2.46
C GLY A 268 -2.72 17.94 3.81
N ALA A 269 -3.90 18.53 4.01
CA ALA A 269 -4.67 18.29 5.23
C ALA A 269 -5.25 16.87 5.28
N TYR A 270 -5.65 16.31 4.14
CA TYR A 270 -6.00 14.89 4.00
C TYR A 270 -4.78 13.99 4.27
N LEU A 271 -3.67 14.22 3.55
CA LEU A 271 -2.41 13.48 3.65
C LEU A 271 -1.94 13.35 5.11
N ARG A 272 -1.80 14.48 5.81
CA ARG A 272 -1.34 14.52 7.20
C ARG A 272 -2.26 13.74 8.16
N ALA A 273 -3.57 13.75 7.91
CA ALA A 273 -4.53 13.02 8.73
C ALA A 273 -4.43 11.50 8.50
N VAL A 274 -4.36 11.06 7.24
CA VAL A 274 -4.22 9.63 6.88
C VAL A 274 -2.91 9.04 7.44
N GLN A 275 -1.80 9.74 7.22
CA GLN A 275 -0.48 9.30 7.72
C GLN A 275 -0.36 9.42 9.24
N GLY A 276 -0.89 10.49 9.84
CA GLY A 276 -0.89 10.70 11.29
C GLY A 276 -1.69 9.63 12.05
N ASP A 277 -2.75 9.09 11.44
CA ASP A 277 -3.50 7.96 11.96
C ASP A 277 -2.87 6.61 11.63
N GLY A 278 -1.73 6.57 10.92
CA GLY A 278 -0.94 5.37 10.65
C GLY A 278 -1.43 4.53 9.47
N VAL A 279 -1.98 5.15 8.44
CA VAL A 279 -2.18 4.57 7.10
C VAL A 279 -1.17 5.19 6.14
N ILE A 280 -0.49 4.37 5.35
CA ILE A 280 0.45 4.83 4.32
C ILE A 280 -0.34 5.54 3.22
N ALA A 281 -0.06 6.82 2.98
CA ALA A 281 -0.66 7.56 1.89
C ALA A 281 0.22 7.52 0.62
N CYS A 282 -0.42 7.69 -0.55
CA CYS A 282 0.24 7.72 -1.85
C CYS A 282 -0.18 8.95 -2.65
N LEU A 283 0.77 9.84 -2.98
CA LEU A 283 0.44 10.94 -3.90
C LEU A 283 0.34 10.42 -5.33
N LYS A 284 -0.71 10.84 -6.04
CA LYS A 284 -0.90 10.49 -7.46
C LYS A 284 -1.46 11.68 -8.26
N HIS A 285 -1.31 11.74 -9.58
CA HIS A 285 -0.61 10.77 -10.44
C HIS A 285 0.63 11.44 -11.07
N PHE A 286 1.82 11.16 -10.54
CA PHE A 286 3.05 11.83 -10.93
C PHE A 286 3.38 11.55 -12.41
N PRO A 287 3.78 12.55 -13.22
CA PRO A 287 4.11 13.94 -12.88
C PRO A 287 2.96 14.96 -12.99
N GLY A 288 1.72 14.53 -13.27
CA GLY A 288 0.56 15.41 -13.37
C GLY A 288 -0.44 15.05 -14.46
N LEU A 289 -1.60 14.47 -14.12
CA LEU A 289 -2.72 14.25 -15.05
C LEU A 289 -3.63 15.46 -15.25
N GLY A 290 -3.41 16.56 -14.52
CA GLY A 290 -4.22 17.79 -14.55
C GLY A 290 -4.51 18.40 -15.94
N ALA A 291 -3.69 18.10 -16.95
CA ALA A 291 -3.85 18.56 -18.33
C ALA A 291 -4.29 17.46 -19.34
N ALA A 292 -4.66 16.27 -18.87
CA ALA A 292 -4.98 15.10 -19.70
C ALA A 292 -6.35 15.23 -20.40
N GLN A 293 -6.36 15.09 -21.73
CA GLN A 293 -7.57 15.05 -22.56
C GLN A 293 -8.08 13.62 -22.84
N THR A 294 -7.26 12.62 -22.52
CA THR A 294 -7.53 11.20 -22.74
C THR A 294 -7.43 10.51 -21.39
N ASP A 295 -8.29 9.53 -21.16
CA ASP A 295 -8.21 8.64 -20.01
C ASP A 295 -7.18 7.54 -20.28
N ALA A 296 -6.16 7.46 -19.42
CA ALA A 296 -5.08 6.48 -19.47
C ALA A 296 -5.57 5.02 -19.56
N HIS A 297 -6.72 4.71 -18.95
CA HIS A 297 -7.36 3.39 -19.04
C HIS A 297 -7.74 3.00 -20.49
N THR A 298 -7.87 3.98 -21.40
CA THR A 298 -8.31 3.80 -22.79
C THR A 298 -7.25 4.19 -23.85
N GLY A 299 -6.12 4.77 -23.42
CA GLY A 299 -5.01 5.12 -24.30
C GLY A 299 -4.11 6.21 -23.70
N LEU A 300 -2.89 6.31 -24.23
CA LEU A 300 -1.84 7.16 -23.68
C LEU A 300 -2.20 8.67 -23.81
N PRO A 301 -2.41 9.39 -22.69
CA PRO A 301 -2.56 10.85 -22.69
C PRO A 301 -1.26 11.53 -23.11
N ILE A 302 -1.36 12.60 -23.90
CA ILE A 302 -0.19 13.37 -24.37
C ILE A 302 -0.33 14.83 -23.91
N ILE A 303 0.49 15.21 -22.94
CA ILE A 303 0.48 16.54 -22.32
C ILE A 303 1.43 17.48 -23.09
N LYS A 304 0.86 18.32 -23.94
CA LYS A 304 1.61 19.24 -24.84
C LYS A 304 1.96 20.59 -24.20
N ARG A 305 2.14 20.64 -22.87
CA ARG A 305 2.54 21.84 -22.12
C ARG A 305 4.05 22.01 -22.14
N THR A 306 4.53 23.24 -21.98
CA THR A 306 5.97 23.53 -21.90
C THR A 306 6.56 23.08 -20.58
N ARG A 307 7.89 22.95 -20.51
CA ARG A 307 8.58 22.57 -19.26
C ARG A 307 8.29 23.58 -18.16
N GLU A 308 8.34 24.88 -18.47
CA GLU A 308 8.07 25.98 -17.54
C GLU A 308 6.64 25.88 -16.98
N GLN A 309 5.66 25.58 -17.83
CA GLN A 309 4.28 25.37 -17.42
C GLN A 309 4.14 24.20 -16.44
N ILE A 310 4.70 23.03 -16.79
CA ILE A 310 4.67 21.80 -15.97
C ILE A 310 5.34 22.03 -14.60
N TYR A 311 6.50 22.69 -14.58
CA TYR A 311 7.20 23.03 -13.34
C TYR A 311 6.50 24.10 -12.49
N SER A 312 5.69 24.96 -13.11
CA SER A 312 4.95 26.03 -12.41
C SER A 312 3.54 25.63 -11.95
N THR A 313 3.08 24.42 -12.27
CA THR A 313 1.70 23.99 -11.99
C THR A 313 1.69 22.52 -11.56
N GLU A 314 1.84 21.59 -12.49
CA GLU A 314 1.69 20.14 -12.24
C GLU A 314 2.68 19.58 -11.20
N LEU A 315 3.96 19.97 -11.26
CA LEU A 315 4.98 19.49 -10.32
C LEU A 315 4.95 20.20 -8.95
N ILE A 316 4.17 21.28 -8.78
CA ILE A 316 4.23 22.11 -7.57
C ILE A 316 3.74 21.36 -6.31
N PRO A 317 2.60 20.64 -6.30
CA PRO A 317 2.18 19.87 -5.13
C PRO A 317 3.20 18.79 -4.74
N PHE A 318 3.68 17.99 -5.70
CA PHE A 318 4.71 16.97 -5.45
C PHE A 318 5.97 17.60 -4.85
N LYS A 319 6.50 18.67 -5.45
CA LYS A 319 7.67 19.39 -4.93
C LYS A 319 7.44 19.90 -3.51
N HIS A 320 6.26 20.48 -3.23
CA HIS A 320 5.92 20.98 -1.89
C HIS A 320 5.96 19.87 -0.84
N PHE A 321 5.29 18.74 -1.10
CA PHE A 321 5.22 17.63 -0.15
C PHE A 321 6.58 16.94 0.05
N ILE A 322 7.34 16.70 -1.02
CA ILE A 322 8.68 16.09 -0.94
C ILE A 322 9.68 16.99 -0.19
N GLN A 323 9.59 18.32 -0.36
CA GLN A 323 10.58 19.27 0.17
C GLN A 323 10.08 20.00 1.44
N SER A 324 8.93 19.64 1.99
CA SER A 324 8.41 20.21 3.24
C SER A 324 9.33 19.86 4.43
N PRO A 325 9.52 20.76 5.42
CA PRO A 325 10.18 20.40 6.67
C PRO A 325 9.27 19.64 7.65
N GLN A 326 7.98 19.46 7.34
CA GLN A 326 7.02 18.76 8.20
C GLN A 326 7.02 17.25 7.87
N PRO A 327 7.32 16.34 8.82
CA PRO A 327 7.39 14.91 8.52
C PRO A 327 6.10 14.30 7.95
N LEU A 328 4.93 14.76 8.39
CA LEU A 328 3.63 14.24 7.90
C LEU A 328 3.23 14.78 6.52
N ASP A 329 3.96 15.75 5.96
CA ASP A 329 3.81 16.16 4.56
C ASP A 329 4.59 15.25 3.60
N HIS A 330 5.54 14.46 4.10
CA HIS A 330 6.28 13.50 3.28
C HIS A 330 5.40 12.29 3.02
N PRO A 331 5.03 11.98 1.77
CA PRO A 331 4.19 10.83 1.50
C PRO A 331 4.99 9.53 1.61
N GLY A 332 4.37 8.47 2.13
CA GLY A 332 5.00 7.15 2.19
C GLY A 332 5.20 6.53 0.80
N MET A 333 4.29 6.83 -0.14
CA MET A 333 4.37 6.41 -1.54
C MET A 333 4.12 7.58 -2.52
N ILE A 334 4.67 7.49 -3.73
CA ILE A 334 4.27 8.32 -4.87
C ILE A 334 4.00 7.39 -6.05
N MET A 335 2.83 7.53 -6.66
CA MET A 335 2.41 6.79 -7.85
C MET A 335 2.79 7.58 -9.11
N THR A 336 3.55 6.95 -10.00
CA THR A 336 3.74 7.40 -11.39
C THR A 336 2.63 6.85 -12.28
N THR A 337 2.36 7.41 -13.46
CA THR A 337 1.27 6.92 -14.34
C THR A 337 1.56 6.99 -15.85
N ASP A 338 0.74 6.30 -16.63
CA ASP A 338 0.65 6.30 -18.09
C ASP A 338 0.38 7.71 -18.66
N LEU A 339 1.39 8.55 -18.84
CA LEU A 339 1.25 9.79 -19.65
C LEU A 339 2.54 10.16 -20.37
N LEU A 340 2.44 10.75 -21.56
CA LEU A 340 3.59 11.30 -22.28
C LEU A 340 3.65 12.83 -22.10
N MET A 341 4.77 13.34 -21.60
CA MET A 341 5.07 14.78 -21.51
C MET A 341 6.29 15.12 -22.40
N PRO A 342 6.12 15.44 -23.69
CA PRO A 342 7.25 15.63 -24.60
C PRO A 342 8.23 16.76 -24.25
N ALA A 343 7.84 17.70 -23.39
CA ALA A 343 8.71 18.74 -22.84
C ALA A 343 9.58 18.27 -21.65
N LEU A 344 9.32 17.07 -21.11
CA LEU A 344 10.15 16.39 -20.11
C LEU A 344 10.90 15.20 -20.74
N ASP A 345 10.16 14.31 -21.41
CA ASP A 345 10.68 13.16 -22.14
C ASP A 345 9.83 12.95 -23.42
N PRO A 346 10.40 13.07 -24.63
CA PRO A 346 9.67 12.91 -25.89
C PRO A 346 9.50 11.46 -26.34
N VAL A 347 10.08 10.49 -25.62
CA VAL A 347 10.10 9.07 -26.01
C VAL A 347 9.23 8.22 -25.09
N TRP A 348 9.38 8.38 -23.77
CA TRP A 348 8.83 7.43 -22.81
C TRP A 348 7.61 7.99 -22.04
N PRO A 349 6.54 7.18 -21.86
CA PRO A 349 5.55 7.44 -20.82
C PRO A 349 6.21 7.65 -19.46
N ALA A 350 5.61 8.47 -18.61
CA ALA A 350 6.26 8.98 -17.41
C ALA A 350 6.73 7.88 -16.46
N GLU A 351 5.90 6.89 -16.16
CA GLU A 351 6.29 5.74 -15.34
C GLU A 351 7.34 4.82 -15.97
N LEU A 352 7.56 4.89 -17.28
CA LEU A 352 8.62 4.16 -18.00
C LEU A 352 9.84 5.04 -18.33
N SER A 353 9.86 6.31 -17.89
CA SER A 353 10.90 7.28 -18.23
C SER A 353 11.95 7.41 -17.11
N PRO A 354 13.22 7.02 -17.34
CA PRO A 354 14.31 7.33 -16.43
C PRO A 354 14.52 8.84 -16.25
N THR A 355 14.17 9.64 -17.27
CA THR A 355 14.23 11.11 -17.20
C THR A 355 13.27 11.66 -16.15
N ILE A 356 12.04 11.14 -16.09
CA ILE A 356 10.99 11.65 -15.21
C ILE A 356 11.07 11.01 -13.81
N VAL A 357 11.22 9.69 -13.72
CA VAL A 357 11.26 8.99 -12.42
C VAL A 357 12.61 9.15 -11.73
N THR A 358 13.72 8.79 -12.38
CA THR A 358 15.06 8.96 -11.77
C THR A 358 15.55 10.40 -11.87
N GLY A 359 15.43 11.06 -13.02
CA GLY A 359 15.94 12.42 -13.22
C GLY A 359 15.19 13.47 -12.39
N ILE A 360 13.86 13.52 -12.50
CA ILE A 360 13.05 14.56 -11.85
C ILE A 360 12.64 14.14 -10.44
N LEU A 361 11.90 13.02 -10.27
CA LEU A 361 11.34 12.65 -8.96
C LEU A 361 12.42 12.30 -7.92
N ARG A 362 13.36 11.41 -8.27
CA ARG A 362 14.44 10.99 -7.37
C ARG A 362 15.49 12.09 -7.16
N HIS A 363 16.07 12.63 -8.24
CA HIS A 363 17.22 13.53 -8.11
C HIS A 363 16.85 15.02 -7.95
N GLU A 364 15.96 15.57 -8.78
CA GLU A 364 15.66 17.01 -8.72
C GLU A 364 14.71 17.38 -7.56
N LEU A 365 13.65 16.60 -7.35
CA LEU A 365 12.71 16.82 -6.24
C LEU A 365 13.26 16.23 -4.93
N GLY A 366 14.06 15.17 -4.99
CA GLY A 366 14.74 14.59 -3.82
C GLY A 366 13.95 13.50 -3.09
N TYR A 367 12.98 12.86 -3.74
CA TYR A 367 12.14 11.85 -3.09
C TYR A 367 12.86 10.51 -2.92
N ASP A 368 13.05 10.06 -1.67
CA ASP A 368 13.67 8.76 -1.35
C ASP A 368 12.69 7.73 -0.73
N GLY A 369 11.38 8.03 -0.71
CA GLY A 369 10.32 7.09 -0.33
C GLY A 369 9.99 6.08 -1.43
N VAL A 370 8.97 5.24 -1.25
CA VAL A 370 8.59 4.23 -2.24
C VAL A 370 7.95 4.90 -3.46
N VAL A 371 8.45 4.57 -4.66
CA VAL A 371 7.78 4.92 -5.93
C VAL A 371 7.07 3.68 -6.46
N ILE A 372 5.79 3.80 -6.76
CA ILE A 372 4.94 2.73 -7.31
C ILE A 372 4.43 3.13 -8.70
N THR A 373 4.27 2.17 -9.60
CA THR A 373 3.61 2.41 -10.90
C THR A 373 2.11 2.59 -10.74
N ASP A 374 1.45 3.05 -11.80
CA ASP A 374 0.02 2.80 -11.97
C ASP A 374 -0.16 1.35 -12.46
N ALA A 375 -1.39 0.97 -12.79
CA ALA A 375 -1.68 -0.38 -13.24
C ALA A 375 -1.21 -0.61 -14.69
N LEU A 376 0.00 -1.17 -14.87
CA LEU A 376 0.66 -1.46 -16.17
C LEU A 376 -0.17 -2.25 -17.22
N TYR A 377 -1.35 -2.76 -16.87
CA TYR A 377 -2.32 -3.33 -17.81
C TYR A 377 -3.18 -2.28 -18.54
N MET A 378 -3.17 -1.02 -18.10
CA MET A 378 -3.91 0.10 -18.70
C MET A 378 -3.49 0.32 -20.15
N GLU A 379 -4.41 0.80 -20.99
CA GLU A 379 -4.20 0.87 -22.44
C GLU A 379 -3.18 1.96 -22.86
N GLY A 380 -2.75 2.82 -21.94
CA GLY A 380 -1.61 3.72 -22.15
C GLY A 380 -0.29 2.99 -22.35
N ILE A 381 -0.05 1.93 -21.57
CA ILE A 381 1.12 1.03 -21.69
C ILE A 381 0.84 -0.23 -22.50
N SER A 382 -0.24 -0.96 -22.19
CA SER A 382 -0.44 -2.35 -22.66
C SER A 382 -0.67 -2.49 -24.16
N LYS A 383 -0.97 -1.38 -24.86
CA LYS A 383 -1.02 -1.31 -26.34
C LYS A 383 0.36 -1.35 -27.00
N GLN A 384 1.44 -1.04 -26.28
CA GLN A 384 2.80 -0.97 -26.82
C GLN A 384 3.75 -2.00 -26.18
N TRP A 385 3.60 -2.28 -24.89
CA TRP A 385 4.45 -3.22 -24.15
C TRP A 385 3.63 -4.32 -23.51
N SER A 386 4.13 -5.57 -23.61
CA SER A 386 3.60 -6.65 -22.77
C SER A 386 3.96 -6.40 -21.30
N LEU A 387 3.16 -6.92 -20.37
CA LEU A 387 3.39 -6.73 -18.93
C LEU A 387 4.84 -7.04 -18.48
N PRO A 388 5.49 -8.14 -18.88
CA PRO A 388 6.88 -8.41 -18.47
C PRO A 388 7.89 -7.40 -19.04
N GLN A 389 7.63 -6.83 -20.21
CA GLN A 389 8.47 -5.76 -20.78
C GLN A 389 8.25 -4.44 -20.01
N ALA A 390 7.00 -4.08 -19.76
CA ALA A 390 6.63 -2.87 -19.01
C ALA A 390 7.23 -2.90 -17.59
N VAL A 391 7.17 -4.04 -16.90
CA VAL A 391 7.79 -4.25 -15.58
C VAL A 391 9.29 -3.95 -15.60
N VAL A 392 10.04 -4.50 -16.56
CA VAL A 392 11.49 -4.28 -16.65
C VAL A 392 11.80 -2.82 -16.99
N LEU A 393 10.99 -2.17 -17.83
CA LEU A 393 11.14 -0.75 -18.16
C LEU A 393 10.84 0.17 -16.97
N ALA A 394 9.76 -0.10 -16.22
CA ALA A 394 9.39 0.67 -15.03
C ALA A 394 10.46 0.56 -13.92
N LEU A 395 10.99 -0.63 -13.67
CA LEU A 395 12.10 -0.81 -12.73
C LEU A 395 13.38 -0.12 -13.22
N ALA A 396 13.67 -0.14 -14.53
CA ALA A 396 14.80 0.57 -15.12
C ALA A 396 14.63 2.10 -15.09
N ALA A 397 13.39 2.61 -15.09
CA ALA A 397 13.10 4.02 -14.90
C ALA A 397 13.33 4.51 -13.46
N GLY A 398 13.24 3.61 -12.47
CA GLY A 398 13.49 3.90 -11.05
C GLY A 398 12.28 3.77 -10.12
N ASN A 399 11.20 3.14 -10.59
CA ASN A 399 10.10 2.70 -9.72
C ASN A 399 10.60 1.57 -8.79
N ASP A 400 10.14 1.54 -7.55
CA ASP A 400 10.48 0.46 -6.62
C ASP A 400 9.45 -0.68 -6.66
N MET A 401 8.19 -0.35 -6.95
CA MET A 401 7.06 -1.29 -6.86
C MET A 401 6.15 -1.20 -8.09
N ILE A 402 5.65 -2.34 -8.52
CA ILE A 402 4.72 -2.49 -9.64
C ILE A 402 3.32 -2.75 -9.10
N LEU A 403 2.34 -1.96 -9.55
CA LEU A 403 0.93 -2.15 -9.19
C LEU A 403 0.21 -3.08 -10.16
N GLY A 404 -0.76 -3.84 -9.63
CA GLY A 404 -1.85 -4.39 -10.43
C GLY A 404 -1.53 -5.64 -11.24
N VAL A 405 -0.48 -6.42 -10.90
CA VAL A 405 -0.27 -7.75 -11.48
C VAL A 405 -1.40 -8.69 -11.03
N ARG A 406 -2.09 -9.37 -11.98
CA ARG A 406 -3.48 -9.86 -11.78
C ARG A 406 -3.63 -11.36 -11.55
N SER A 407 -2.55 -12.13 -11.68
CA SER A 407 -2.56 -13.59 -11.51
C SER A 407 -1.17 -14.12 -11.14
N SER A 408 -1.10 -15.33 -10.56
CA SER A 408 0.20 -15.98 -10.30
C SER A 408 0.99 -16.32 -11.57
N TYR A 409 0.30 -16.49 -12.71
CA TYR A 409 0.95 -16.65 -14.02
C TYR A 409 1.66 -15.36 -14.45
N ASP A 410 0.94 -14.24 -14.39
CA ASP A 410 1.47 -12.91 -14.74
C ASP A 410 2.66 -12.54 -13.85
N LEU A 411 2.55 -12.82 -12.54
CA LEU A 411 3.62 -12.56 -11.57
C LEU A 411 4.87 -13.40 -11.83
N ARG A 412 4.72 -14.70 -12.12
CA ARG A 412 5.86 -15.54 -12.55
C ARG A 412 6.51 -14.99 -13.81
N SER A 413 5.71 -14.62 -14.82
CA SER A 413 6.20 -14.06 -16.08
C SER A 413 7.01 -12.77 -15.88
N ALA A 414 6.51 -11.87 -15.03
CA ALA A 414 7.20 -10.64 -14.64
C ALA A 414 8.50 -10.91 -13.86
N VAL A 415 8.49 -11.81 -12.88
CA VAL A 415 9.68 -12.18 -12.09
C VAL A 415 10.77 -12.80 -12.98
N GLU A 416 10.43 -13.70 -13.90
CA GLU A 416 11.39 -14.28 -14.84
C GLU A 416 11.95 -13.25 -15.83
N ALA A 417 11.15 -12.27 -16.26
CA ALA A 417 11.66 -11.16 -17.08
C ALA A 417 12.66 -10.27 -16.31
N ILE A 418 12.47 -10.06 -15.00
CA ILE A 418 13.45 -9.35 -14.17
C ILE A 418 14.74 -10.18 -14.03
N LYS A 419 14.65 -11.51 -13.82
CA LYS A 419 15.84 -12.39 -13.80
C LYS A 419 16.60 -12.35 -15.12
N GLN A 420 15.90 -12.39 -16.25
CA GLN A 420 16.47 -12.22 -17.59
C GLN A 420 17.19 -10.87 -17.72
N ALA A 421 16.56 -9.77 -17.28
CA ALA A 421 17.12 -8.42 -17.34
C ALA A 421 18.34 -8.22 -16.42
N LEU A 422 18.37 -8.90 -15.26
CA LEU A 422 19.56 -8.95 -14.40
C LEU A 422 20.70 -9.74 -15.07
N ALA A 423 20.39 -10.87 -15.72
CA ALA A 423 21.39 -11.69 -16.42
C ALA A 423 21.99 -11.00 -17.66
N THR A 424 21.23 -10.13 -18.34
CA THR A 424 21.73 -9.32 -19.46
C THR A 424 22.35 -7.98 -19.03
N GLY A 425 22.27 -7.61 -17.75
CA GLY A 425 22.73 -6.32 -17.24
C GLY A 425 21.84 -5.12 -17.59
N GLN A 426 20.63 -5.36 -18.12
CA GLN A 426 19.62 -4.32 -18.33
C GLN A 426 19.09 -3.76 -17.00
N LEU A 427 19.04 -4.60 -15.97
CA LEU A 427 18.83 -4.21 -14.57
C LEU A 427 20.07 -4.57 -13.75
N SER A 428 20.32 -3.83 -12.68
CA SER A 428 21.38 -4.14 -11.70
C SER A 428 20.78 -4.64 -10.39
N LEU A 429 21.41 -5.63 -9.77
CA LEU A 429 20.97 -6.12 -8.46
C LEU A 429 21.02 -5.00 -7.39
N SER A 430 21.96 -4.06 -7.51
CA SER A 430 22.05 -2.89 -6.63
C SER A 430 20.85 -1.94 -6.73
N ALA A 431 20.22 -1.81 -7.91
CA ALA A 431 19.01 -1.03 -8.07
C ALA A 431 17.81 -1.73 -7.40
N ILE A 432 17.66 -3.04 -7.66
CA ILE A 432 16.65 -3.88 -6.99
C ILE A 432 16.81 -3.84 -5.47
N ASP A 433 18.04 -3.97 -4.97
CA ASP A 433 18.37 -3.92 -3.55
C ASP A 433 18.03 -2.55 -2.91
N ALA A 434 18.21 -1.44 -3.63
CA ALA A 434 17.79 -0.11 -3.17
C ALA A 434 16.26 -0.01 -3.08
N SER A 435 15.53 -0.49 -4.08
CA SER A 435 14.07 -0.49 -4.09
C SER A 435 13.45 -1.36 -2.99
N VAL A 436 13.95 -2.58 -2.82
CA VAL A 436 13.52 -3.47 -1.73
C VAL A 436 13.90 -2.88 -0.36
N THR A 437 15.02 -2.16 -0.24
CA THR A 437 15.37 -1.41 0.99
C THR A 437 14.31 -0.37 1.33
N ARG A 438 13.83 0.43 0.37
CA ARG A 438 12.77 1.43 0.61
C ARG A 438 11.45 0.78 1.02
N ILE A 439 11.06 -0.29 0.32
CA ILE A 439 9.84 -1.06 0.61
C ILE A 439 9.87 -1.61 2.05
N ILE A 440 10.99 -2.19 2.48
CA ILE A 440 11.13 -2.71 3.86
C ILE A 440 11.21 -1.56 4.88
N ALA A 441 11.93 -0.47 4.58
CA ALA A 441 12.00 0.69 5.47
C ALA A 441 10.61 1.30 5.72
N LEU A 442 9.77 1.44 4.69
CA LEU A 442 8.39 1.91 4.82
C LEU A 442 7.52 0.96 5.67
N LYS A 443 7.70 -0.36 5.53
CA LYS A 443 7.03 -1.36 6.40
C LYS A 443 7.46 -1.26 7.87
N ILE A 444 8.71 -0.87 8.14
CA ILE A 444 9.22 -0.65 9.50
C ILE A 444 8.68 0.67 10.06
N HIS A 445 8.69 1.74 9.25
CA HIS A 445 8.20 3.09 9.61
C HIS A 445 6.76 3.04 10.11
N TYR A 446 5.87 2.38 9.35
CA TYR A 446 4.46 2.18 9.71
C TYR A 446 4.22 0.97 10.63
N HIS A 447 5.28 0.41 11.21
CA HIS A 447 5.25 -0.69 12.20
C HIS A 447 4.51 -1.96 11.74
N LEU A 448 4.44 -2.18 10.42
CA LEU A 448 3.82 -3.36 9.80
C LEU A 448 4.70 -4.59 10.01
N TRP A 449 6.02 -4.41 9.92
CA TRP A 449 7.02 -5.44 10.19
C TRP A 449 7.52 -5.27 11.64
N PRO A 450 7.33 -6.26 12.53
CA PRO A 450 7.84 -6.16 13.89
C PRO A 450 9.37 -6.18 13.84
N ILE A 451 9.98 -5.06 14.24
CA ILE A 451 11.38 -5.05 14.67
C ILE A 451 11.49 -6.11 15.77
N PRO A 452 12.40 -7.11 15.67
CA PRO A 452 12.59 -8.11 16.70
C PRO A 452 13.13 -7.40 17.94
N ARG A 453 12.22 -7.06 18.86
CA ARG A 453 12.58 -6.59 20.19
C ARG A 453 13.34 -7.72 20.87
N PHE A 454 14.66 -7.64 20.86
CA PHE A 454 15.53 -8.55 21.60
C PHE A 454 15.37 -8.29 23.09
N ALA A 455 14.33 -8.90 23.69
CA ALA A 455 13.98 -8.82 25.11
C ALA A 455 15.07 -9.39 26.03
#